data_AF-A0AAX3X2H1-F1
#
_entry.id   AF-A0AAX3X2H1-F1
#
_cell.length_a   1.000
_cell.length_b   1.000
_cell.length_c   1.000
_cell.angle_alpha   90.00
_cell.angle_beta   90.00
_cell.angle_gamma   90.00
#
_symmetry.space_group_name_H-M   'P 1'
#
loop_
_entity.id
_entity.type
_entity.pdbx_description
1 polymer ?
#
loop_
_entity_poly.entity_id
_entity_poly.type
_entity_poly.pdbx_seq_one_letter_code
_entity_poly.pdbx_strand_id
1 'polypeptide(L)'
;MKVGNRVYYVEGVGTIIGTAGEIDDANSPRNPDDIIKFIDLEYGSIDYSKQMIIGVDPVSKEVILKDIEEPQAKHIRELEDALLLQADLVNGELL
;
A
#
# COMPACT_ATOMS: atom_id res chain seq x y z
N MET A 1 -15.86 13.46 -7.17
CA MET A 1 -16.85 13.98 -6.17
C MET A 1 -16.13 14.59 -4.96
N LYS A 2 -16.75 15.47 -4.16
CA LYS A 2 -16.12 15.98 -2.92
C LYS A 2 -16.47 15.11 -1.72
N VAL A 3 -15.46 14.70 -0.95
CA VAL A 3 -15.62 13.88 0.27
C VAL A 3 -14.98 14.62 1.44
N GLY A 4 -15.75 14.92 2.50
CA GLY A 4 -15.25 15.58 3.70
C GLY A 4 -14.29 14.70 4.51
N ASN A 5 -13.81 15.16 5.67
CA ASN A 5 -12.89 14.38 6.50
C ASN A 5 -13.60 13.22 7.24
N ARG A 6 -12.93 12.08 7.43
CA ARG A 6 -13.36 10.98 8.33
C ARG A 6 -12.31 10.82 9.40
N VAL A 7 -12.76 10.87 10.66
CA VAL A 7 -11.92 10.71 11.85
C VAL A 7 -12.18 9.33 12.43
N TYR A 8 -11.11 8.57 12.65
CA TYR A 8 -11.13 7.28 13.32
C TYR A 8 -10.72 7.50 14.77
N TYR A 9 -11.51 6.98 15.70
CA TYR A 9 -11.28 7.17 17.13
C TYR A 9 -11.63 5.90 17.92
N VAL A 10 -11.09 5.81 19.13
CA VAL A 10 -11.38 4.72 20.07
C VAL A 10 -12.74 4.96 20.72
N GLU A 11 -13.68 4.06 20.49
CA GLU A 11 -15.00 4.11 21.15
C GLU A 11 -14.85 4.10 22.67
N GLY A 12 -15.66 4.91 23.36
CA GLY A 12 -15.63 5.06 24.82
C GLY A 12 -14.54 5.99 25.38
N VAL A 13 -13.41 6.16 24.68
CA VAL A 13 -12.30 7.05 25.11
C VAL A 13 -12.25 8.36 24.31
N GLY A 14 -12.62 8.30 23.03
CA GLY A 14 -12.58 9.45 22.12
C GLY A 14 -11.18 9.78 21.57
N THR A 15 -10.16 8.99 21.89
CA THR A 15 -8.80 9.18 21.34
C THR A 15 -8.79 8.98 19.83
N ILE A 16 -8.33 9.99 19.10
CA ILE A 16 -8.17 9.91 17.64
C ILE A 16 -6.98 9.00 17.31
N ILE A 17 -7.20 8.04 16.42
CA ILE A 17 -6.16 7.13 15.91
C ILE A 17 -5.80 7.40 14.44
N GLY A 18 -6.63 8.17 13.72
CA GLY A 18 -6.30 8.57 12.35
C GLY A 18 -7.36 9.46 11.72
N THR A 19 -6.98 10.14 10.64
CA THR A 19 -7.89 10.94 9.82
C THR A 19 -7.65 10.68 8.34
N ALA A 20 -8.71 10.53 7.55
CA ALA A 20 -8.62 10.26 6.12
C ALA A 20 -8.45 11.51 5.24
N GLY A 21 -8.55 12.72 5.83
CA GLY A 21 -8.47 13.99 5.11
C GLY A 21 -9.70 14.28 4.24
N GLU A 22 -9.71 15.47 3.64
CA GLU A 22 -10.71 15.87 2.64
C GLU A 22 -10.19 15.53 1.24
N ILE A 23 -11.08 15.08 0.35
CA ILE A 23 -10.74 14.68 -1.02
C ILE A 23 -11.56 15.53 -1.98
N ASP A 24 -10.88 16.37 -2.76
CA ASP A 24 -11.45 17.06 -3.91
C ASP A 24 -11.21 16.16 -5.14
N ASP A 25 -12.29 15.55 -5.62
CA ASP A 25 -12.33 14.56 -6.70
C ASP A 25 -12.05 13.09 -6.34
N ALA A 26 -12.76 12.59 -5.33
CA ALA A 26 -12.79 11.16 -5.05
C ALA A 26 -13.47 10.37 -6.19
N ASN A 27 -12.82 9.27 -6.60
CA ASN A 27 -13.37 8.29 -7.55
C ASN A 27 -14.32 7.27 -6.89
N SER A 28 -14.36 7.22 -5.55
CA SER A 28 -15.23 6.33 -4.79
C SER A 28 -15.71 7.03 -3.51
N PRO A 29 -17.01 6.98 -3.18
CA PRO A 29 -17.51 7.46 -1.91
C PRO A 29 -17.05 6.53 -0.78
N ARG A 30 -16.98 7.06 0.45
CA ARG A 30 -16.75 6.21 1.61
C ARG A 30 -18.00 5.38 1.90
N ASN A 31 -17.83 4.06 2.04
CA ASN A 31 -18.93 3.18 2.37
C ASN A 31 -19.24 3.29 3.89
N PRO A 32 -20.50 3.53 4.30
CA PRO A 32 -20.89 3.58 5.70
C PRO A 32 -20.88 2.20 6.38
N ASP A 33 -20.97 1.12 5.59
CA ASP A 33 -21.02 -0.26 6.11
C ASP A 33 -19.63 -0.90 6.22
N ASP A 34 -18.56 -0.13 5.99
CA ASP A 34 -17.18 -0.61 6.13
C ASP A 34 -16.88 -1.00 7.59
N ILE A 35 -16.42 -2.24 7.78
CA ILE A 35 -16.00 -2.74 9.10
C ILE A 35 -14.50 -2.55 9.25
N ILE A 36 -14.10 -1.71 10.19
CA ILE A 36 -12.69 -1.47 10.54
C ILE A 36 -12.26 -2.49 11.59
N LYS A 37 -11.13 -3.16 11.34
CA LYS A 37 -10.54 -4.16 12.25
C LYS A 37 -9.08 -3.80 12.53
N PHE A 38 -8.53 -4.38 13.59
CA PHE A 38 -7.13 -4.29 13.95
C PHE A 38 -6.51 -5.69 14.04
N ILE A 39 -5.19 -5.74 13.96
CA ILE A 39 -4.37 -6.91 14.24
C ILE A 39 -3.17 -6.45 15.07
N ASP A 40 -2.83 -7.23 16.08
CA ASP A 40 -1.62 -7.01 16.87
C ASP A 40 -0.49 -7.85 16.31
N LEU A 41 0.68 -7.26 16.18
CA LEU A 41 1.89 -7.93 15.72
C LEU A 41 2.89 -8.00 16.86
N GLU A 42 3.60 -9.12 16.96
CA GLU A 42 4.66 -9.27 17.95
C GLU A 42 5.79 -8.27 17.68
N TYR A 43 6.38 -7.74 18.76
CA TYR A 43 7.51 -6.83 18.65
C TYR A 43 8.70 -7.52 17.97
N GLY A 44 9.24 -6.88 16.94
CA GLY A 44 10.38 -7.41 16.17
C GLY A 44 10.01 -8.47 15.11
N SER A 45 8.71 -8.73 14.89
CA SER A 45 8.25 -9.65 13.84
C SER A 45 8.47 -9.15 12.40
N ILE A 46 8.74 -7.84 12.23
CA ILE A 46 9.03 -7.21 10.93
C ILE A 46 10.36 -6.49 11.01
N ASP A 47 11.23 -6.76 10.04
CA ASP A 47 12.45 -5.98 9.82
C ASP A 47 12.13 -4.75 8.97
N TYR A 48 11.77 -3.65 9.65
CA TYR A 48 11.43 -2.38 8.98
C TYR A 48 12.59 -1.70 8.26
N SER A 49 13.83 -2.20 8.40
CA SER A 49 14.94 -1.75 7.54
C SER A 49 14.89 -2.36 6.15
N LYS A 50 14.22 -3.52 6.00
CA LYS A 50 14.11 -4.26 4.74
C LYS A 50 12.70 -4.33 4.20
N GLN A 51 11.67 -4.08 5.02
CA GLN A 51 10.29 -4.39 4.67
C GLN A 51 9.33 -3.31 5.14
N MET A 52 8.20 -3.19 4.45
CA MET A 52 7.09 -2.34 4.86
C MET A 52 5.76 -3.08 4.73
N ILE A 53 4.82 -2.78 5.63
CA ILE A 53 3.44 -3.26 5.53
C ILE A 53 2.73 -2.46 4.42
N ILE A 54 2.15 -3.16 3.46
CA ILE A 54 1.38 -2.55 2.36
C ILE A 54 -0.11 -2.91 2.40
N GLY A 55 -0.50 -3.83 3.27
CA GLY A 55 -1.89 -4.25 3.43
C GLY A 55 -2.04 -5.37 4.44
N VAL A 56 -3.26 -5.90 4.51
CA VAL A 56 -3.62 -7.07 5.30
C VAL A 56 -4.47 -7.96 4.41
N ASP A 57 -4.15 -9.25 4.37
CA ASP A 57 -5.01 -10.24 3.73
C ASP A 57 -6.28 -10.43 4.58
N PRO A 58 -7.47 -10.12 4.03
CA PRO A 58 -8.71 -10.20 4.80
C PRO A 58 -9.11 -11.64 5.17
N VAL A 59 -8.53 -12.67 4.54
CA VAL A 59 -8.82 -14.08 4.82
C VAL A 59 -7.89 -14.61 5.91
N SER A 60 -6.57 -14.55 5.69
CA SER A 60 -5.57 -15.07 6.64
C SER A 60 -5.39 -14.18 7.87
N LYS A 61 -5.75 -12.89 7.77
CA LYS A 61 -5.46 -11.86 8.78
C LYS A 61 -3.98 -11.58 8.98
N GLU A 62 -3.16 -11.92 7.99
CA GLU A 62 -1.73 -11.63 7.98
C GLU A 62 -1.44 -10.31 7.26
N VAL A 63 -0.38 -9.62 7.69
CA VAL A 63 0.11 -8.45 6.97
C VAL A 63 0.74 -8.85 5.65
N ILE A 64 0.49 -8.06 4.62
CA ILE A 64 1.18 -8.18 3.35
C ILE A 64 2.41 -7.28 3.43
N LEU A 65 3.58 -7.89 3.33
CA LEU A 65 4.87 -7.20 3.36
C LEU A 65 5.38 -6.96 1.95
N LYS A 66 6.03 -5.81 1.76
CA LYS A 66 6.80 -5.49 0.56
C LYS A 66 8.23 -5.21 0.97
N ASP A 67 9.17 -5.83 0.28
CA ASP A 67 10.59 -5.53 0.48
C ASP A 67 10.89 -4.10 0.00
N ILE A 68 11.60 -3.36 0.83
CA ILE A 68 12.15 -2.06 0.54
C ILE A 68 13.44 -2.32 -0.22
N GLU A 69 13.44 -1.97 -1.50
CA GLU A 69 14.65 -2.03 -2.30
C GLU A 69 15.56 -0.85 -2.00
N GLU A 70 16.85 -1.14 -1.85
CA GLU A 70 17.88 -0.12 -1.85
C GLU A 70 17.78 0.71 -3.15
N PRO A 71 17.94 2.04 -3.09
CA PRO A 71 17.77 2.92 -4.24
C PRO A 71 18.59 2.48 -5.47
N GLN A 72 19.80 1.95 -5.23
CA GLN A 72 20.67 1.46 -6.29
C GLN A 72 20.13 0.16 -6.91
N ALA A 73 19.66 -0.79 -6.10
CA ALA A 73 19.07 -2.04 -6.60
C ALA A 73 17.79 -1.76 -7.40
N LYS A 74 16.96 -0.82 -6.92
CA LYS A 74 15.79 -0.33 -7.64
C LYS A 74 16.16 0.25 -9.00
N HIS A 75 17.19 1.10 -9.05
CA HIS A 75 17.66 1.71 -10.30
C HIS A 75 18.17 0.67 -11.30
N ILE A 76 18.93 -0.34 -10.83
CA ILE A 76 19.41 -1.44 -11.68
C ILE A 76 18.23 -2.21 -12.27
N ARG A 77 17.23 -2.59 -11.46
CA ARG A 77 16.05 -3.30 -11.96
C ARG A 77 15.27 -2.48 -12.99
N GLU A 78 15.07 -1.18 -12.75
CA GLU A 78 14.39 -0.30 -13.71
C GLU A 78 15.12 -0.24 -15.06
N LEU A 79 16.46 -0.26 -15.04
CA LEU A 79 17.26 -0.34 -16.27
C LEU A 79 17.13 -1.71 -16.95
N GLU A 80 17.13 -2.80 -16.20
CA GLU A 80 16.91 -4.16 -16.73
C GLU A 80 15.53 -4.32 -17.38
N ASP A 81 14.47 -3.83 -16.73
CA ASP A 81 13.10 -3.85 -17.26
C ASP A 81 13.00 -3.02 -18.54
N ALA A 82 13.64 -1.84 -18.60
CA ALA A 82 13.66 -1.00 -19.79
C ALA A 82 14.39 -1.67 -20.97
N LEU A 83 15.50 -2.36 -20.69
CA LEU A 83 16.23 -3.13 -21.71
C LEU A 83 15.42 -4.32 -22.22
N LEU A 84 14.70 -5.01 -21.33
CA LEU A 84 13.83 -6.14 -21.71
C LEU A 84 12.68 -5.67 -22.62
N LEU A 85 12.00 -4.58 -22.25
CA LEU A 85 10.95 -3.98 -23.09
C LEU A 85 11.48 -3.56 -24.47
N GLN A 86 12.68 -2.98 -24.53
CA GLN A 86 13.32 -2.63 -25.80
C GLN A 86 13.64 -3.88 -26.64
N ALA A 87 14.15 -4.94 -26.02
CA ALA A 87 14.45 -6.19 -26.71
C ALA A 87 13.17 -6.84 -27.28
N ASP A 88 12.06 -6.82 -26.54
CA ASP A 88 10.77 -7.34 -27.00
C ASP A 88 10.18 -6.52 -28.15
N LEU A 89 10.34 -5.19 -28.12
CA LEU A 89 9.94 -4.32 -29.25
C LEU A 89 10.76 -4.64 -30.51
N VAL A 90 12.08 -4.76 -30.38
CA VAL A 90 12.97 -5.09 -31.51
C VAL A 90 12.65 -6.48 -32.07
N ASN A 91 12.38 -7.47 -31.21
CA ASN A 91 12.07 -8.84 -31.63
C ASN A 91 10.64 -8.99 -32.19
N GLY A 92 9.68 -8.21 -31.68
CA GLY A 92 8.30 -8.21 -32.15
C GLY A 92 8.09 -7.52 -33.51
N GLU A 93 8.98 -6.61 -33.90
CA GLU A 93 8.99 -5.97 -35.22
C GLU A 93 9.70 -6.80 -36.32
N LEU A 94 10.34 -7.91 -35.95
CA LEU A 94 11.08 -8.82 -36.84
C LEU A 94 10.28 -10.07 -37.30
N LEU A 95 8.98 -10.16 -36.95
CA LEU A 95 8.04 -11.20 -37.39
C LEU A 95 6.88 -10.62 -38.20
#